data_AF-A0A1F3T112-F1
#
_entry.id   AF-A0A1F3T112-F1
#
_cell.length_a   1.000
_cell.length_b   1.000
_cell.length_c   1.000
_cell.angle_alpha   90.00
_cell.angle_beta   90.00
_cell.angle_gamma   90.00
#
_symmetry.space_group_name_H-M   'P 1'
#
loop_
_entity.id
_entity.type
_entity.pdbx_description
1 polymer ?
#
loop_
_entity_poly.entity_id
_entity_poly.type
_entity_poly.pdbx_seq_one_letter_code
_entity_poly.pdbx_strand_id
1 'polypeptide(L)'
;MIRIKRAFFIVFVGALIASSVSVRAEDIHVVSDEAPTLCEIGVLLYGKCGAFRELAEWSGIPAPYRVRAGQKLILRHPGMPREQGRGLLLAYWRAHFGLPKSVASVEIARPEEKQLPEDKPPPTFEALVEKSTQTEMARNPESPRAVELRKITDVQTAFAKAREDFSQKNYEAALSGAREIREQDSAFLPAWLLELAVFRSLKKEEEARAFASELLVKHPSASALPVLRPYLNEVATP
;
A
#
# COMPACT_ATOMS: atom_id res chain seq x y z
N MET A 1 -51.67 73.79 -1.22
CA MET A 1 -50.43 73.55 -0.43
C MET A 1 -50.52 72.15 0.16
N ILE A 2 -49.61 71.18 0.07
CA ILE A 2 -48.31 70.94 -0.55
C ILE A 2 -48.29 69.41 -0.78
N ARG A 3 -48.04 68.92 -2.00
CA ARG A 3 -47.90 67.47 -2.31
C ARG A 3 -46.41 67.11 -2.31
N ILE A 4 -45.94 66.35 -1.33
CA ILE A 4 -44.57 65.84 -1.29
C ILE A 4 -44.55 64.48 -2.01
N LYS A 5 -44.00 64.45 -3.23
CA LYS A 5 -43.68 63.21 -3.95
C LYS A 5 -42.32 62.73 -3.46
N ARG A 6 -42.28 61.60 -2.72
CA ARG A 6 -41.02 60.89 -2.42
C ARG A 6 -40.73 59.91 -3.55
N ALA A 7 -39.69 60.19 -4.32
CA ALA A 7 -39.13 59.26 -5.29
C ALA A 7 -38.17 58.30 -4.57
N PHE A 8 -38.48 57.00 -4.60
CA PHE A 8 -37.58 55.94 -4.15
C PHE A 8 -36.73 55.50 -5.34
N PHE A 9 -35.44 55.86 -5.34
CA PHE A 9 -34.46 55.39 -6.29
C PHE A 9 -33.86 54.09 -5.74
N ILE A 10 -34.36 52.94 -6.23
CA ILE A 10 -33.76 51.64 -5.91
C ILE A 10 -32.63 51.41 -6.90
N VAL A 11 -31.38 51.59 -6.44
CA VAL A 11 -30.18 51.23 -7.18
C VAL A 11 -29.94 49.74 -6.97
N PHE A 12 -30.32 48.92 -7.96
CA PHE A 12 -29.97 47.50 -8.02
C PHE A 12 -28.52 47.36 -8.51
N VAL A 13 -27.57 47.25 -7.58
CA VAL A 13 -26.19 46.85 -7.89
C VAL A 13 -26.19 45.35 -8.13
N GLY A 14 -26.37 44.95 -9.40
CA GLY A 14 -26.21 43.57 -9.84
C GLY A 14 -24.74 43.17 -9.82
N ALA A 15 -24.26 42.65 -8.70
CA ALA A 15 -22.96 42.00 -8.61
C ALA A 15 -23.05 40.62 -9.29
N LEU A 16 -22.62 40.54 -10.56
CA LEU A 16 -22.30 39.28 -11.23
C LEU A 16 -21.07 38.66 -10.55
N ILE A 17 -21.31 37.80 -9.55
CA ILE A 17 -20.28 36.91 -9.02
C ILE A 17 -20.08 35.83 -10.08
N ALA A 18 -19.13 36.04 -10.99
CA ALA A 18 -18.60 34.97 -11.82
C ALA A 18 -17.86 34.01 -10.90
N SER A 19 -18.54 32.98 -10.43
CA SER A 19 -17.89 31.85 -9.77
C SER A 19 -16.99 31.18 -10.80
N SER A 20 -15.72 31.55 -10.82
CA SER A 20 -14.69 30.84 -11.57
C SER A 20 -14.59 29.44 -10.99
N VAL A 21 -15.29 28.49 -11.58
CA VAL A 21 -15.05 27.06 -11.40
C VAL A 21 -13.64 26.83 -11.95
N SER A 22 -12.66 26.87 -11.05
CA SER A 22 -11.31 26.46 -11.37
C SER A 22 -11.37 24.96 -11.66
N VAL A 23 -11.51 24.62 -12.94
CA VAL A 23 -11.39 23.25 -13.43
C VAL A 23 -9.96 22.84 -13.13
N ARG A 24 -9.77 22.20 -11.97
CA ARG A 24 -8.48 21.65 -11.59
C ARG A 24 -8.10 20.63 -12.65
N ALA A 25 -6.96 20.84 -13.30
CA ALA A 25 -6.41 19.91 -14.25
C ALA A 25 -6.34 18.52 -13.60
N GLU A 26 -6.96 17.52 -14.23
CA GLU A 26 -6.88 16.15 -13.75
C GLU A 26 -5.45 15.64 -13.94
N ASP A 27 -4.85 15.10 -12.88
CA ASP A 27 -3.50 14.55 -12.96
C ASP A 27 -3.56 13.18 -13.64
N ILE A 28 -2.93 13.06 -14.80
CA ILE A 28 -2.86 11.80 -15.56
C ILE A 28 -1.57 11.06 -15.18
N HIS A 29 -1.71 9.87 -14.62
CA HIS A 29 -0.60 8.91 -14.43
C HIS A 29 -0.62 7.87 -15.55
N VAL A 30 0.54 7.53 -16.10
CA VAL A 30 0.65 6.46 -17.09
C VAL A 30 1.27 5.26 -16.40
N VAL A 31 0.52 4.15 -16.38
CA VAL A 31 0.96 2.86 -15.84
C VAL A 31 2.19 2.42 -16.63
N SER A 32 3.34 2.28 -16.00
CA SER A 32 4.52 1.66 -16.63
C SER A 32 4.36 0.13 -16.75
N ASP A 33 5.24 -0.49 -17.52
CA ASP A 33 5.55 -1.92 -17.45
C ASP A 33 6.07 -2.35 -16.06
N GLU A 34 6.71 -1.41 -15.36
CA GLU A 34 7.09 -1.46 -13.96
C GLU A 34 5.95 -1.03 -13.00
N ALA A 35 4.67 -1.12 -13.38
CA ALA A 35 3.64 -0.45 -12.60
C ALA A 35 3.10 -1.24 -11.41
N PRO A 36 2.93 -0.57 -10.26
CA PRO A 36 2.14 -1.09 -9.15
C PRO A 36 0.70 -1.40 -9.53
N THR A 37 0.15 -2.40 -8.85
CA THR A 37 -1.28 -2.69 -8.81
C THR A 37 -2.06 -1.44 -8.38
N LEU A 38 -3.33 -1.35 -8.76
CA LEU A 38 -4.19 -0.23 -8.32
C LEU A 38 -4.26 -0.09 -6.79
N CYS A 39 -4.14 -1.19 -6.04
CA CYS A 39 -4.07 -1.17 -4.58
C CYS A 39 -2.78 -0.52 -4.08
N GLU A 40 -1.62 -0.88 -4.65
CA GLU A 40 -0.33 -0.25 -4.30
C GLU A 40 -0.31 1.24 -4.65
N ILE A 41 -0.87 1.63 -5.80
CA ILE A 41 -1.07 3.04 -6.15
C ILE A 41 -1.95 3.73 -5.10
N GLY A 42 -3.05 3.08 -4.69
CA GLY A 42 -3.95 3.57 -3.64
C GLY A 42 -3.25 3.75 -2.29
N VAL A 43 -2.43 2.78 -1.86
CA VAL A 43 -1.65 2.88 -0.62
C VAL A 43 -0.62 4.00 -0.70
N LEU A 44 0.14 4.08 -1.79
CA LEU A 44 1.27 5.00 -1.91
C LEU A 44 0.82 6.46 -2.09
N LEU A 45 -0.24 6.70 -2.85
CA LEU A 45 -0.72 8.06 -3.12
C LEU A 45 -1.83 8.51 -2.17
N TYR A 46 -2.65 7.58 -1.65
CA TYR A 46 -3.84 7.90 -0.87
C TYR A 46 -3.85 7.31 0.54
N GLY A 47 -2.80 6.57 0.93
CA GLY A 47 -2.64 5.99 2.26
C GLY A 47 -3.57 4.82 2.58
N LYS A 48 -4.37 4.34 1.63
CA LYS A 48 -5.34 3.25 1.85
C LYS A 48 -5.46 2.37 0.60
N CYS A 49 -5.42 1.04 0.76
CA CYS A 49 -5.64 0.14 -0.37
C CYS A 49 -7.03 0.36 -0.99
N GLY A 50 -8.06 0.60 -0.18
CA GLY A 50 -9.45 0.82 -0.65
C GLY A 50 -9.62 1.96 -1.67
N ALA A 51 -8.66 2.88 -1.79
CA ALA A 51 -8.65 3.90 -2.83
C ALA A 51 -8.56 3.32 -4.26
N PHE A 52 -8.16 2.05 -4.42
CA PHE A 52 -8.11 1.39 -5.73
C PHE A 52 -9.46 1.44 -6.47
N ARG A 53 -10.58 1.39 -5.74
CA ARG A 53 -11.93 1.44 -6.32
C ARG A 53 -12.25 2.83 -6.86
N GLU A 54 -11.91 3.86 -6.09
CA GLU A 54 -12.07 5.26 -6.46
C GLU A 54 -11.20 5.58 -7.68
N LEU A 55 -9.93 5.15 -7.67
CA LEU A 55 -9.00 5.26 -8.81
C LEU A 55 -9.53 4.57 -10.07
N ALA A 56 -10.07 3.35 -9.91
CA ALA A 56 -10.64 2.60 -11.02
C ALA A 56 -11.89 3.30 -11.57
N GLU A 57 -12.76 3.81 -10.70
CA GLU A 57 -13.96 4.55 -11.09
C GLU A 57 -13.61 5.84 -11.82
N TRP A 58 -12.68 6.65 -11.30
CA TRP A 58 -12.20 7.87 -11.96
C TRP A 58 -11.60 7.57 -13.33
N SER A 59 -10.93 6.42 -13.47
CA SER A 59 -10.25 6.01 -14.70
C SER A 59 -11.13 5.17 -15.63
N GLY A 60 -12.42 4.96 -15.30
CA GLY A 60 -13.36 4.18 -16.10
C GLY A 60 -13.00 2.70 -16.23
N ILE A 61 -12.34 2.11 -15.22
CA ILE A 61 -11.88 0.72 -15.23
C ILE A 61 -12.94 -0.17 -14.57
N PRO A 62 -13.61 -1.07 -15.32
CA PRO A 62 -14.60 -1.97 -14.76
C PRO A 62 -13.94 -3.05 -13.89
N ALA A 63 -14.73 -3.66 -13.01
CA ALA A 63 -14.32 -4.90 -12.32
C ALA A 63 -13.91 -5.96 -13.38
N PRO A 64 -12.80 -6.69 -13.18
CA PRO A 64 -12.04 -6.88 -11.94
C PRO A 64 -10.86 -5.89 -11.75
N TYR A 65 -10.99 -4.64 -12.23
CA TYR A 65 -10.02 -3.55 -12.01
C TYR A 65 -8.61 -3.87 -12.53
N ARG A 66 -8.53 -4.45 -13.72
CA ARG A 66 -7.24 -4.76 -14.36
C ARG A 66 -6.65 -3.51 -15.01
N VAL A 67 -5.41 -3.22 -14.68
CA VAL A 67 -4.59 -2.20 -15.36
C VAL A 67 -3.56 -2.86 -16.28
N ARG A 68 -3.19 -2.16 -17.35
CA ARG A 68 -2.14 -2.58 -18.29
C ARG A 68 -1.07 -1.50 -18.41
N ALA A 69 0.16 -1.90 -18.70
CA ALA A 69 1.22 -0.96 -19.08
C ALA A 69 0.76 -0.04 -20.23
N GLY A 70 1.10 1.24 -20.13
CA GLY A 70 0.65 2.31 -21.02
C GLY A 70 -0.74 2.87 -20.72
N GLN A 71 -1.52 2.25 -19.83
CA GLN A 71 -2.86 2.74 -19.48
C GLN A 71 -2.79 4.05 -18.71
N LYS A 72 -3.66 5.00 -19.05
CA LYS A 72 -3.79 6.27 -18.35
C LYS A 72 -4.74 6.11 -17.16
N LEU A 73 -4.27 6.45 -15.97
CA LEU A 73 -5.04 6.55 -14.75
C LEU A 73 -5.29 8.02 -14.41
N ILE A 74 -6.53 8.33 -14.05
CA ILE A 74 -6.94 9.63 -13.58
C ILE A 74 -6.72 9.65 -12.07
N LEU A 75 -5.78 10.48 -11.62
CA LEU A 75 -5.50 10.73 -10.22
C LEU A 75 -6.23 12.00 -9.79
N ARG A 76 -7.25 11.86 -8.94
CA ARG A 76 -7.90 13.03 -8.33
C ARG A 76 -7.34 13.22 -6.93
N HIS A 77 -6.81 14.42 -6.65
CA HIS A 77 -6.37 14.83 -5.30
C HIS A 77 -5.41 13.85 -4.59
N PRO A 78 -4.24 13.52 -5.16
CA PRO A 78 -3.29 12.62 -4.50
C PRO A 78 -2.64 13.18 -3.22
N GLY A 79 -3.14 14.27 -2.62
CA GLY A 79 -2.56 14.92 -1.44
C GLY A 79 -1.14 15.46 -1.62
N MET A 80 -0.51 15.20 -2.76
CA MET A 80 0.88 15.49 -3.08
C MET A 80 1.05 15.88 -4.57
N PRO A 81 2.10 16.62 -4.94
CA PRO A 81 2.41 16.93 -6.33
C PRO A 81 2.69 15.69 -7.19
N ARG A 82 2.28 15.74 -8.46
CA ARG A 82 2.43 14.64 -9.45
C ARG A 82 3.84 14.06 -9.54
N GLU A 83 4.86 14.91 -9.63
CA GLU A 83 6.26 14.46 -9.75
C GLU A 83 6.73 13.73 -8.48
N GLN A 84 6.28 14.19 -7.31
CA GLN A 84 6.62 13.57 -6.04
C GLN A 84 5.94 12.19 -5.89
N GLY A 85 4.65 12.08 -6.29
CA GLY A 85 3.94 10.80 -6.32
C GLY A 85 4.55 9.80 -7.30
N ARG A 86 4.93 10.26 -8.50
CA ARG A 86 5.67 9.45 -9.47
C ARG A 86 7.01 8.97 -8.90
N GLY A 87 7.75 9.86 -8.24
CA GLY A 87 9.02 9.55 -7.59
C GLY A 87 8.88 8.49 -6.50
N LEU A 88 7.87 8.59 -5.63
CA LEU A 88 7.58 7.58 -4.61
C LEU A 88 7.24 6.22 -5.20
N LEU A 89 6.36 6.17 -6.22
CA LEU A 89 5.98 4.93 -6.90
C LEU A 89 7.21 4.24 -7.50
N LEU A 90 8.05 5.00 -8.20
CA LEU A 90 9.26 4.49 -8.84
C LEU A 90 10.29 4.01 -7.80
N ALA A 91 10.47 4.76 -6.70
CA ALA A 91 11.40 4.41 -5.64
C ALA A 91 10.96 3.12 -4.91
N TYR A 92 9.68 3.02 -4.58
CA TYR A 92 9.08 1.82 -3.99
C TYR A 92 9.31 0.59 -4.89
N TRP A 93 9.04 0.73 -6.17
CA TRP A 93 9.21 -0.35 -7.14
C TRP A 93 10.66 -0.82 -7.24
N ARG A 94 11.61 0.13 -7.38
CA ARG A 94 13.03 -0.20 -7.44
C ARG A 94 13.52 -0.93 -6.20
N ALA A 95 13.07 -0.51 -5.02
CA ALA A 95 13.40 -1.19 -3.76
C ALA A 95 12.82 -2.61 -3.72
N HIS A 96 11.57 -2.79 -4.16
CA HIS A 96 10.90 -4.08 -4.14
C HIS A 96 11.54 -5.11 -5.09
N PHE A 97 11.98 -4.67 -6.27
CA PHE A 97 12.56 -5.53 -7.32
C PHE A 97 14.09 -5.51 -7.39
N GLY A 98 14.77 -4.82 -6.47
CA GLY A 98 16.24 -4.74 -6.45
C GLY A 98 16.83 -4.01 -7.65
N LEU A 99 16.07 -3.12 -8.30
CA LEU A 99 16.55 -2.36 -9.45
C LEU A 99 17.53 -1.26 -8.97
N PRO A 100 18.61 -1.00 -9.71
CA PRO A 100 19.56 0.03 -9.36
C PRO A 100 18.88 1.41 -9.29
N LYS A 101 19.29 2.23 -8.32
CA LYS A 101 18.87 3.63 -8.26
C LYS A 101 19.29 4.29 -9.57
N SER A 102 18.34 4.74 -10.38
CA SER A 102 18.67 5.46 -11.61
C SER A 102 19.49 6.68 -11.26
N VAL A 103 20.67 6.79 -11.89
CA VAL A 103 21.58 7.94 -11.75
C VAL A 103 20.99 9.20 -12.42
N ALA A 104 19.94 9.04 -13.23
CA ALA A 104 19.15 10.14 -13.77
C ALA A 104 18.14 10.63 -12.72
N SER A 105 18.63 11.09 -11.58
CA SER A 105 17.88 12.00 -10.73
C SER A 105 17.89 13.34 -11.46
N VAL A 106 16.78 13.70 -12.08
CA VAL A 106 16.49 15.09 -12.40
C VAL A 106 16.65 15.84 -11.08
N GLU A 107 17.67 16.70 -11.03
CA GLU A 107 17.85 17.69 -9.99
C GLU A 107 16.66 18.66 -10.15
N ILE A 108 15.51 18.26 -9.59
CA ILE A 108 14.34 19.12 -9.51
C ILE A 108 14.82 20.31 -8.68
N ALA A 109 15.01 21.45 -9.35
CA ALA A 109 15.39 22.70 -8.72
C ALA A 109 14.48 22.89 -7.50
N ARG A 110 15.09 22.74 -6.32
CA ARG A 110 14.46 22.86 -5.02
C ARG A 110 13.80 24.25 -5.01
N PRO A 111 12.47 24.34 -5.08
CA PRO A 111 11.79 25.63 -4.95
C PRO A 111 12.24 26.21 -3.62
N GLU A 112 12.67 27.47 -3.61
CA GLU A 112 13.16 28.14 -2.40
C GLU A 112 12.23 27.84 -1.23
N GLU A 113 12.75 26.98 -0.36
CA GLU A 113 12.08 26.37 0.76
C GLU A 113 11.88 27.49 1.78
N LYS A 114 10.69 28.11 1.76
CA LYS A 114 10.18 28.79 2.94
C LYS A 114 10.32 27.77 4.07
N GLN A 115 11.23 28.05 5.00
CA GLN A 115 11.57 27.20 6.13
C GLN A 115 10.27 26.76 6.82
N LEU A 116 9.79 25.60 6.43
CA LEU A 116 8.77 24.86 7.14
C LEU A 116 9.50 24.31 8.36
N PRO A 117 8.93 24.42 9.58
CA PRO A 117 9.59 23.97 10.79
C PRO A 117 10.16 22.57 10.57
N GLU A 118 11.48 22.47 10.71
CA GLU A 118 12.18 21.24 11.00
C GLU A 118 11.45 20.60 12.18
N ASP A 119 10.68 19.55 11.97
CA ASP A 119 10.70 18.41 12.90
C ASP A 119 9.78 17.26 12.48
N LYS A 120 10.38 16.07 12.58
CA LYS A 120 9.81 14.72 12.50
C LYS A 120 9.52 14.15 11.10
N PRO A 121 10.12 12.98 10.76
CA PRO A 121 9.76 12.26 9.55
C PRO A 121 8.27 11.89 9.59
N PRO A 122 7.60 11.83 8.42
CA PRO A 122 6.21 11.37 8.36
C PRO A 122 6.11 9.98 9.01
N PRO A 123 5.05 9.72 9.80
CA PRO A 123 4.89 8.45 10.47
C PRO A 123 4.84 7.32 9.44
N THR A 124 5.54 6.21 9.71
CA THR A 124 5.48 5.03 8.84
C THR A 124 4.07 4.43 8.87
N PHE A 125 3.76 3.62 7.87
CA PHE A 125 2.48 2.92 7.81
C PHE A 125 2.26 2.06 9.06
N GLU A 126 3.30 1.40 9.58
CA GLU A 126 3.20 0.66 10.85
C GLU A 126 2.78 1.58 11.99
N ALA A 127 3.41 2.75 12.12
CA ALA A 127 3.08 3.72 13.17
C ALA A 127 1.64 4.26 13.07
N LEU A 128 1.11 4.43 11.85
CA LEU A 128 -0.28 4.85 11.63
C LEU A 128 -1.29 3.75 11.98
N VAL A 129 -0.98 2.50 11.64
CA VAL A 129 -1.77 1.33 12.01
C VAL A 129 -1.77 1.14 13.52
N GLU A 130 -0.61 1.20 14.17
CA GLU A 130 -0.48 1.11 15.63
C GLU A 130 -1.31 2.18 16.34
N LYS A 131 -1.23 3.44 15.89
CA LYS A 131 -1.99 4.54 16.49
C LYS A 131 -3.50 4.35 16.37
N SER A 132 -3.96 3.83 15.23
CA SER A 132 -5.39 3.53 15.02
C SER A 132 -5.85 2.39 15.91
N THR A 133 -5.06 1.31 15.99
CA THR A 133 -5.31 0.15 16.85
C THR A 133 -5.36 0.53 18.33
N GLN A 134 -4.42 1.35 18.79
CA GLN A 134 -4.38 1.85 20.18
C GLN A 134 -5.63 2.67 20.52
N THR A 135 -6.09 3.53 19.61
CA THR A 135 -7.27 4.38 19.83
C THR A 135 -8.54 3.55 19.96
N GLU A 136 -8.69 2.50 19.16
CA GLU A 136 -9.87 1.63 19.18
C GLU A 136 -9.87 0.69 20.39
N MET A 137 -8.70 0.14 20.76
CA MET A 137 -8.53 -0.68 21.96
C MET A 137 -8.77 0.09 23.26
N ALA A 138 -8.40 1.37 23.32
CA ALA A 138 -8.63 2.21 24.49
C ALA A 138 -10.13 2.54 24.71
N ARG A 139 -10.94 2.50 23.64
CA ARG A 139 -12.36 2.88 23.71
C ARG A 139 -13.26 1.75 24.19
N ASN A 140 -13.00 0.52 23.74
CA ASN A 140 -13.70 -0.67 24.21
C ASN A 140 -12.83 -1.94 23.99
N PRO A 141 -12.10 -2.40 25.01
CA PRO A 141 -11.16 -3.51 24.88
C PRO A 141 -11.84 -4.87 24.62
N GLU A 142 -13.12 -5.00 24.92
CA GLU A 142 -13.90 -6.23 24.74
C GLU A 142 -14.73 -6.23 23.46
N SER A 143 -14.67 -5.16 22.67
CA SER A 143 -15.36 -5.15 21.39
C SER A 143 -14.80 -6.25 20.46
N PRO A 144 -15.64 -6.95 19.68
CA PRO A 144 -15.17 -7.98 18.75
C PRO A 144 -14.04 -7.49 17.83
N ARG A 145 -14.11 -6.22 17.40
CA ARG A 145 -13.09 -5.57 16.58
C ARG A 145 -11.77 -5.37 17.33
N ALA A 146 -11.80 -4.97 18.61
CA ALA A 146 -10.59 -4.86 19.42
C ALA A 146 -9.94 -6.24 19.65
N VAL A 147 -10.73 -7.29 19.82
CA VAL A 147 -10.21 -8.68 19.94
C VAL A 147 -9.55 -9.12 18.63
N GLU A 148 -10.15 -8.84 17.48
CA GLU A 148 -9.58 -9.16 16.17
C GLU A 148 -8.28 -8.38 15.91
N LEU A 149 -8.27 -7.07 16.20
CA LEU A 149 -7.07 -6.24 16.05
C LEU A 149 -5.92 -6.70 16.94
N ARG A 150 -6.21 -7.17 18.17
CA ARG A 150 -5.20 -7.76 19.06
C ARG A 150 -4.59 -9.00 18.43
N LYS A 151 -5.41 -9.94 17.95
CA LYS A 151 -4.93 -11.14 17.26
C LYS A 151 -4.02 -10.80 16.08
N ILE A 152 -4.41 -9.83 15.26
CA ILE A 152 -3.58 -9.36 14.13
C ILE A 152 -2.24 -8.80 14.63
N THR A 153 -2.27 -7.98 15.68
CA THR A 153 -1.07 -7.37 16.25
C THR A 153 -0.14 -8.42 16.87
N ASP A 154 -0.69 -9.41 17.56
CA ASP A 154 0.05 -10.51 18.17
C ASP A 154 0.73 -11.36 17.10
N VAL A 155 0.00 -11.74 16.04
CA VAL A 155 0.54 -12.47 14.87
C VAL A 155 1.66 -11.67 14.19
N GLN A 156 1.48 -10.36 14.00
CA GLN A 156 2.49 -9.51 13.37
C GLN A 156 3.76 -9.39 14.23
N THR A 157 3.61 -9.27 15.54
CA THR A 157 4.73 -9.16 16.48
C THR A 157 5.50 -10.48 16.56
N ALA A 158 4.79 -11.61 16.63
CA ALA A 158 5.38 -12.95 16.55
C ALA A 158 6.14 -13.15 15.24
N PHE A 159 5.57 -12.70 14.11
CA PHE A 159 6.23 -12.77 12.81
C PHE A 159 7.48 -11.91 12.71
N ALA A 160 7.45 -10.70 13.27
CA ALA A 160 8.62 -9.82 13.31
C ALA A 160 9.79 -10.49 14.07
N LYS A 161 9.49 -11.12 15.21
CA LYS A 161 10.47 -11.89 15.98
C LYS A 161 11.02 -13.09 15.20
N ALA A 162 10.16 -13.91 14.60
CA ALA A 162 10.61 -15.07 13.82
C ALA A 162 11.50 -14.65 12.62
N ARG A 163 11.20 -13.50 12.02
CA ARG A 163 12.02 -12.90 10.96
C ARG A 163 13.36 -12.40 11.48
N GLU A 164 13.39 -11.81 12.67
CA GLU A 164 14.63 -11.42 13.34
C GLU A 164 15.50 -12.65 13.62
N ASP A 165 14.93 -13.72 14.19
CA ASP A 165 15.63 -15.00 14.41
C ASP A 165 16.23 -15.56 13.10
N PHE A 166 15.47 -15.51 12.00
CA PHE A 166 15.96 -15.90 10.68
C PHE A 166 17.16 -15.06 10.24
N SER A 167 17.10 -13.73 10.44
CA SER A 167 18.19 -12.81 10.08
C SER A 167 19.47 -13.06 10.89
N GLN A 168 19.32 -13.49 12.14
CA GLN A 168 20.41 -13.88 13.03
C GLN A 168 20.92 -15.31 12.77
N LYS A 169 20.41 -15.99 11.74
CA LYS A 169 20.71 -17.39 11.38
C LYS A 169 20.28 -18.39 12.46
N ASN A 170 19.37 -18.01 13.35
CA ASN A 170 18.74 -18.91 14.32
C ASN A 170 17.55 -19.64 13.66
N TYR A 171 17.86 -20.54 12.75
CA TYR A 171 16.85 -21.16 11.88
C TYR A 171 15.84 -22.04 12.63
N GLU A 172 16.23 -22.70 13.72
CA GLU A 172 15.32 -23.53 14.53
C GLU A 172 14.27 -22.68 15.25
N ALA A 173 14.69 -21.55 15.82
CA ALA A 173 13.77 -20.60 16.44
C ALA A 173 12.83 -19.96 15.41
N ALA A 174 13.39 -19.55 14.26
CA ALA A 174 12.60 -18.99 13.15
C ALA A 174 11.55 -19.98 12.63
N LEU A 175 11.93 -21.26 12.46
CA LEU A 175 11.02 -22.33 12.04
C LEU A 175 9.91 -22.55 13.06
N SER A 176 10.25 -22.62 14.34
CA SER A 176 9.29 -22.82 15.43
C SER A 176 8.30 -21.66 15.51
N GLY A 177 8.79 -20.43 15.42
CA GLY A 177 7.94 -19.23 15.41
C GLY A 177 7.02 -19.18 14.18
N ALA A 178 7.51 -19.54 13.00
CA ALA A 178 6.68 -19.62 11.80
C ALA A 178 5.54 -20.64 11.93
N ARG A 179 5.79 -21.80 12.55
CA ARG A 179 4.79 -22.84 12.80
C ARG A 179 3.75 -22.40 13.82
N GLU A 180 4.16 -21.80 14.93
CA GLU A 180 3.26 -21.26 15.94
C GLU A 180 2.30 -20.23 15.31
N ILE A 181 2.81 -19.34 14.46
CA ILE A 181 1.99 -18.35 13.76
C ILE A 181 0.99 -19.04 12.81
N ARG A 182 1.40 -20.10 12.09
CA ARG A 182 0.49 -20.87 11.23
C ARG A 182 -0.61 -21.58 12.01
N GLU A 183 -0.31 -22.07 13.21
CA GLU A 183 -1.29 -22.70 14.09
C GLU A 183 -2.33 -21.68 14.57
N GLN A 184 -1.90 -20.45 14.85
CA GLN A 184 -2.78 -19.35 15.23
C GLN A 184 -3.59 -18.80 14.03
N ASP A 185 -2.94 -18.61 12.89
CA ASP A 185 -3.53 -18.09 11.66
C ASP A 185 -2.96 -18.79 10.42
N SER A 186 -3.64 -19.87 10.00
CA SER A 186 -3.26 -20.62 8.81
C SER A 186 -3.38 -19.81 7.50
N ALA A 187 -4.14 -18.70 7.49
CA ALA A 187 -4.32 -17.82 6.34
C ALA A 187 -3.17 -16.81 6.20
N PHE A 188 -2.31 -16.67 7.20
CA PHE A 188 -1.19 -15.73 7.20
C PHE A 188 -0.02 -16.23 6.34
N LEU A 189 -0.11 -15.97 5.02
CA LEU A 189 0.88 -16.38 4.02
C LEU A 189 2.35 -16.06 4.35
N PRO A 190 2.71 -14.91 4.99
CA PRO A 190 4.11 -14.63 5.31
C PRO A 190 4.79 -15.69 6.17
N ALA A 191 4.08 -16.32 7.12
CA ALA A 191 4.64 -17.38 7.95
C ALA A 191 5.00 -18.64 7.12
N TRP A 192 4.15 -18.99 6.15
CA TRP A 192 4.44 -20.07 5.21
C TRP A 192 5.69 -19.80 4.38
N LEU A 193 5.82 -18.58 3.84
CA LEU A 193 6.99 -18.21 3.04
C LEU A 193 8.28 -18.19 3.87
N LEU A 194 8.20 -17.81 5.15
CA LEU A 194 9.34 -17.83 6.06
C LEU A 194 9.80 -19.27 6.34
N GLU A 195 8.88 -20.20 6.62
CA GLU A 195 9.22 -21.62 6.82
C GLU A 195 9.88 -22.23 5.57
N LEU A 196 9.37 -21.94 4.38
CA LEU A 196 10.01 -22.36 3.13
C LEU A 196 11.42 -21.78 2.98
N ALA A 197 11.61 -20.50 3.33
CA ALA A 197 12.94 -19.87 3.31
C ALA A 197 13.90 -20.52 4.31
N VAL A 198 13.41 -20.95 5.48
CA VAL A 198 14.21 -21.71 6.46
C VAL A 198 14.67 -23.06 5.88
N PHE A 199 13.77 -23.85 5.28
CA PHE A 199 14.15 -25.14 4.68
C PHE A 199 15.24 -24.97 3.61
N ARG A 200 15.12 -23.94 2.78
CA ARG A 200 16.13 -23.59 1.78
C ARG A 200 17.48 -23.26 2.43
N SER A 201 17.50 -22.43 3.48
CA SER A 201 18.74 -22.08 4.20
C SER A 201 19.40 -23.30 4.86
N LEU A 202 18.59 -24.27 5.31
CA LEU A 202 19.05 -25.54 5.87
C LEU A 202 19.39 -26.60 4.82
N LYS A 203 19.24 -26.30 3.52
CA LYS A 203 19.44 -27.24 2.39
C LYS A 203 18.58 -28.50 2.47
N LYS A 204 17.37 -28.37 3.00
CA LYS A 204 16.42 -29.47 3.15
C LYS A 204 15.41 -29.48 2.00
N GLU A 205 15.90 -29.80 0.80
CA GLU A 205 15.12 -29.64 -0.45
C GLU A 205 13.87 -30.52 -0.51
N GLU A 206 13.93 -31.76 -0.01
CA GLU A 206 12.76 -32.66 -0.01
C GLU A 206 11.64 -32.13 0.90
N GLU A 207 12.00 -31.66 2.10
CA GLU A 207 11.07 -31.03 3.04
C GLU A 207 10.49 -29.75 2.44
N ALA A 208 11.31 -28.92 1.79
CA ALA A 208 10.88 -27.71 1.11
C ALA A 208 9.87 -28.00 -0.02
N ARG A 209 10.08 -29.05 -0.84
CA ARG A 209 9.15 -29.45 -1.90
C ARG A 209 7.81 -29.96 -1.36
N ALA A 210 7.85 -30.83 -0.36
CA ALA A 210 6.65 -31.33 0.31
C ALA A 210 5.85 -30.16 0.90
N PHE A 211 6.54 -29.26 1.58
CA PHE A 211 5.96 -28.07 2.18
C PHE A 211 5.38 -27.09 1.15
N ALA A 212 6.08 -26.83 0.03
CA ALA A 212 5.59 -25.99 -1.05
C ALA A 212 4.29 -26.54 -1.66
N SER A 213 4.17 -27.87 -1.74
CA SER A 213 2.94 -28.53 -2.20
C SER A 213 1.78 -28.32 -1.22
N GLU A 214 2.02 -28.49 0.09
CA GLU A 214 1.03 -28.17 1.13
C GLU A 214 0.61 -26.70 1.08
N LEU A 215 1.58 -25.79 0.93
CA LEU A 215 1.35 -24.35 0.80
C LEU A 215 0.39 -24.05 -0.34
N LEU A 216 0.56 -24.64 -1.52
CA LEU A 216 -0.34 -24.41 -2.66
C LEU A 216 -1.75 -24.95 -2.45
N VAL A 217 -1.90 -26.04 -1.71
CA VAL A 217 -3.23 -26.56 -1.35
C VAL A 217 -3.97 -25.56 -0.46
N LYS A 218 -3.27 -24.95 0.50
CA LYS A 218 -3.85 -23.97 1.42
C LYS A 218 -3.99 -22.57 0.80
N HIS A 219 -3.07 -22.19 -0.07
CA HIS A 219 -2.95 -20.87 -0.68
C HIS A 219 -2.78 -20.97 -2.20
N PRO A 220 -3.85 -21.28 -2.96
CA PRO A 220 -3.75 -21.46 -4.42
C PRO A 220 -3.22 -20.23 -5.17
N SER A 221 -3.48 -19.02 -4.64
CA SER A 221 -2.98 -17.75 -5.18
C SER A 221 -1.46 -17.63 -5.11
N ALA A 222 -0.79 -18.40 -4.25
CA ALA A 222 0.66 -18.39 -4.11
C ALA A 222 1.37 -19.04 -5.30
N SER A 223 0.68 -19.80 -6.16
CA SER A 223 1.23 -20.43 -7.37
C SER A 223 1.94 -19.47 -8.33
N ALA A 224 1.56 -18.18 -8.31
CA ALA A 224 2.20 -17.15 -9.11
C ALA A 224 3.55 -16.66 -8.53
N LEU A 225 3.89 -17.01 -7.29
CA LEU A 225 5.07 -16.49 -6.61
C LEU A 225 6.37 -17.11 -7.19
N PRO A 226 7.36 -16.29 -7.61
CA PRO A 226 8.62 -16.78 -8.16
C PRO A 226 9.39 -17.72 -7.23
N VAL A 227 9.27 -17.52 -5.91
CA VAL A 227 9.95 -18.33 -4.88
C VAL A 227 9.52 -19.79 -4.90
N LEU A 228 8.31 -20.11 -5.38
CA LEU A 228 7.81 -21.48 -5.44
C LEU A 228 8.26 -22.23 -6.70
N ARG A 229 8.62 -21.54 -7.79
CA ARG A 229 8.93 -22.17 -9.09
C ARG A 229 9.94 -23.31 -9.02
N PRO A 230 11.05 -23.21 -8.26
CA PRO A 230 12.02 -24.31 -8.16
C PRO A 230 11.41 -25.60 -7.60
N TYR A 231 10.41 -25.48 -6.73
CA TYR A 231 9.79 -26.61 -6.04
C TYR A 231 8.64 -27.25 -6.82
N LEU A 232 8.13 -26.59 -7.87
CA LEU A 232 6.99 -27.05 -8.67
C LEU A 232 7.40 -27.75 -9.98
N ASN A 233 8.58 -27.43 -10.52
CA ASN A 233 8.93 -27.79 -11.89
C ASN A 233 9.71 -29.12 -12.04
N GLU A 234 10.10 -29.77 -10.94
CA GLU A 234 10.95 -30.98 -11.01
C GLU A 234 10.18 -32.30 -11.03
N VAL A 235 8.85 -32.29 -11.09
CA VAL A 235 8.03 -33.52 -11.15
C VAL A 235 8.09 -34.21 -12.53
N ALA A 236 8.81 -33.66 -13.52
CA ALA A 236 8.78 -34.19 -14.88
C ALA A 236 10.14 -34.19 -15.58
N THR A 237 11.04 -35.10 -15.18
CA THR A 237 11.87 -35.85 -16.14
C THR A 237 12.45 -37.09 -15.43
N PRO A 238 11.97 -38.31 -15.73
CA PRO A 238 12.63 -39.54 -15.34
C PRO A 238 13.98 -39.72 -16.06
#